data_AF-A0A416TH15-F1
#
_entry.id   AF-A0A416TH15-F1
#
_cell.length_a   1.000
_cell.length_b   1.000
_cell.length_c   1.000
_cell.angle_alpha   90.00
_cell.angle_beta   90.00
_cell.angle_gamma   90.00
#
_symmetry.space_group_name_H-M   'P 1'
#
loop_
_entity.id
_entity.type
_entity.pdbx_description
1 polymer ?
#
loop_
_entity_poly.entity_id
_entity_poly.type
_entity_poly.pdbx_seq_one_letter_code
_entity_poly.pdbx_strand_id
1 'polypeptide(L)'
;MKRRPKSREDAENMISLPLKFDEVESVEEFVNMVKRLDYDVDVKIGRCVFDAKSLMSVLMIAGNPDAVVEAHTNDIEAFKKKFKDYLQ
;
A
#
# COMPACT_ATOMS: atom_id res chain seq x y z
N MET A 1 0.38 -17.65 -15.45
CA MET A 1 1.34 -17.18 -14.42
C MET A 1 0.89 -17.73 -13.08
N LYS A 2 1.56 -18.75 -12.51
CA LYS A 2 1.17 -19.33 -11.21
C LYS A 2 1.66 -18.40 -10.10
N ARG A 3 0.75 -17.80 -9.32
CA ARG A 3 1.12 -17.00 -8.15
C ARG A 3 1.89 -17.90 -7.19
N ARG A 4 3.11 -17.50 -6.80
CA ARG A 4 3.89 -18.22 -5.79
C ARG A 4 3.09 -18.24 -4.48
N PRO A 5 3.05 -19.36 -3.75
CA PRO A 5 2.47 -19.37 -2.41
C PRO A 5 3.30 -18.47 -1.51
N LYS A 6 2.65 -17.53 -0.82
CA LYS A 6 3.26 -16.62 0.15
C LYS A 6 3.76 -17.47 1.33
N SER A 7 5.05 -17.37 1.69
CA SER A 7 5.63 -18.17 2.76
C SER A 7 5.07 -17.72 4.12
N ARG A 8 5.17 -18.56 5.16
CA ARG A 8 4.69 -18.21 6.52
C ARG A 8 5.44 -16.99 7.09
N GLU A 9 6.70 -16.83 6.74
CA GLU A 9 7.57 -15.72 7.17
C GLU A 9 7.14 -14.38 6.54
N ASP A 10 6.65 -14.41 5.28
CA ASP A 10 6.11 -13.23 4.58
C ASP A 10 4.82 -12.69 5.25
N ALA A 11 4.10 -13.52 5.99
CA ALA A 11 2.89 -13.13 6.71
C ALA A 11 3.18 -12.50 8.08
N GLU A 12 4.31 -12.84 8.71
CA GLU A 12 4.65 -12.37 10.07
C GLU A 12 5.06 -10.89 10.11
N ASN A 13 5.48 -10.31 8.98
CA ASN A 13 5.93 -8.90 8.89
C ASN A 13 5.04 -8.02 7.97
N MET A 14 3.77 -8.39 7.81
CA MET A 14 2.81 -7.60 7.02
C MET A 14 2.08 -6.60 7.90
N ILE A 15 2.17 -5.31 7.56
CA ILE A 15 1.33 -4.27 8.17
C ILE A 15 0.13 -3.96 7.30
N SER A 16 -0.97 -3.55 7.92
CA SER A 16 -2.15 -3.03 7.23
C SER A 16 -2.55 -1.72 7.89
N LEU A 17 -2.52 -0.62 7.14
CA LEU A 17 -2.80 0.71 7.65
C LEU A 17 -3.87 1.41 6.79
N PRO A 18 -4.83 2.13 7.39
CA PRO A 18 -5.82 2.89 6.63
C PRO A 18 -5.16 3.99 5.81
N LEU A 19 -5.64 4.16 4.59
CA LEU A 19 -5.20 5.21 3.66
C LEU A 19 -6.19 6.36 3.63
N LYS A 20 -5.67 7.54 3.32
CA LYS A 20 -6.44 8.73 2.97
C LYS A 20 -5.62 9.58 2.01
N PHE A 21 -6.27 10.06 0.96
CA PHE A 21 -5.70 11.04 0.04
C PHE A 21 -6.58 12.28 0.06
N ASP A 22 -5.99 13.43 0.37
CA ASP A 22 -6.71 14.71 0.37
C ASP A 22 -6.78 15.32 -1.04
N GLU A 23 -5.76 15.10 -1.86
CA GLU A 23 -5.65 15.62 -3.23
C GLU A 23 -5.23 14.53 -4.23
N VAL A 24 -5.53 14.73 -5.52
CA VAL A 24 -5.19 13.77 -6.58
C VAL A 24 -3.67 13.68 -6.76
N GLU A 25 -2.99 14.80 -6.60
CA GLU A 25 -1.53 14.94 -6.64
C GLU A 25 -0.87 14.04 -5.58
N SER A 26 -1.46 13.93 -4.38
CA SER A 26 -0.99 13.05 -3.31
C SER A 26 -0.99 11.57 -3.72
N VAL A 27 -1.92 11.16 -4.59
CA VAL A 27 -1.96 9.78 -5.12
C VAL A 27 -0.77 9.51 -6.02
N GLU A 28 -0.43 10.45 -6.90
CA GLU A 28 0.73 10.31 -7.79
C GLU A 28 2.04 10.26 -7.01
N GLU A 29 2.21 11.13 -6.02
CA GLU A 29 3.37 11.15 -5.14
C GLU A 29 3.53 9.83 -4.37
N PHE A 30 2.45 9.35 -3.75
CA PHE A 30 2.43 8.06 -3.05
C PHE A 30 2.88 6.92 -3.96
N VAL A 31 2.30 6.82 -5.16
CA VAL A 31 2.65 5.78 -6.14
C VAL A 31 4.13 5.88 -6.54
N ASN A 32 4.64 7.10 -6.76
CA ASN A 32 6.04 7.32 -7.11
C ASN A 32 6.99 6.98 -5.96
N MET A 33 6.57 7.14 -4.71
CA MET A 33 7.32 6.69 -3.53
C MET A 33 7.33 5.16 -3.42
N VAL A 34 6.18 4.51 -3.62
CA VAL A 34 6.04 3.05 -3.56
C VAL A 34 6.83 2.36 -4.67
N LYS A 35 6.87 2.91 -5.89
CA LYS A 35 7.68 2.39 -7.01
C LYS A 35 9.18 2.28 -6.70
N ARG A 36 9.68 3.04 -5.72
CA ARG A 36 11.11 3.04 -5.31
C ARG A 36 11.42 2.02 -4.22
N LEU A 37 10.41 1.34 -3.68
CA LEU A 37 10.59 0.28 -2.71
C LEU A 37 10.98 -1.02 -3.42
N ASP A 38 11.90 -1.75 -2.82
CA ASP A 38 12.41 -3.04 -3.29
C ASP A 38 11.54 -4.23 -2.85
N TYR A 39 10.45 -3.95 -2.11
CA TYR A 39 9.43 -4.91 -1.73
C TYR A 39 8.07 -4.58 -2.35
N ASP A 40 7.13 -5.51 -2.20
CA ASP A 40 5.77 -5.36 -2.69
C ASP A 40 4.90 -4.63 -1.66
N VAL A 41 4.08 -3.73 -2.18
CA VAL A 41 3.08 -2.97 -1.44
C VAL A 41 1.77 -3.13 -2.19
N ASP A 42 0.75 -3.54 -1.48
CA ASP A 42 -0.60 -3.71 -2.00
C ASP A 42 -1.52 -2.63 -1.43
N VAL A 43 -2.58 -2.32 -2.14
CA VAL A 43 -3.70 -1.55 -1.61
C VAL A 43 -5.00 -2.32 -1.73
N LYS A 44 -5.89 -2.15 -0.76
CA LYS A 44 -7.09 -2.98 -0.62
C LYS A 44 -8.33 -2.19 -0.25
N ILE A 45 -9.47 -2.68 -0.74
CA ILE A 45 -10.81 -2.38 -0.24
C ILE A 45 -11.54 -3.71 -0.11
N GLY A 46 -11.91 -4.09 1.12
CA GLY A 46 -12.55 -5.36 1.40
C GLY A 46 -11.72 -6.56 0.92
N ARG A 47 -12.22 -7.27 -0.10
CA ARG A 47 -11.54 -8.45 -0.68
C ARG A 47 -10.74 -8.14 -1.95
N CYS A 48 -10.83 -6.92 -2.47
CA CYS A 48 -10.11 -6.50 -3.66
C CYS A 48 -8.69 -6.09 -3.27
N VAL A 49 -7.69 -6.66 -3.97
CA VAL A 49 -6.28 -6.39 -3.76
C VAL A 49 -5.69 -5.89 -5.07
N PHE A 50 -4.99 -4.76 -5.01
CA PHE A 50 -4.37 -4.13 -6.17
C PHE A 50 -2.91 -3.77 -5.89
N ASP A 51 -2.11 -3.73 -6.95
CA ASP A 51 -0.70 -3.33 -6.87
C ASP A 51 -0.58 -1.82 -6.63
N ALA A 52 0.07 -1.42 -5.53
CA ALA A 52 0.24 -0.02 -5.16
C ALA A 52 1.24 0.74 -6.06
N LYS A 53 2.01 0.06 -6.90
CA LYS A 53 2.89 0.68 -7.92
C LYS A 53 2.13 1.15 -9.16
N SER A 54 0.86 0.75 -9.30
CA SER A 54 -0.01 1.15 -10.40
C SER A 54 -0.85 2.38 -10.03
N LEU A 55 -0.61 3.50 -10.71
CA LEU A 55 -1.38 4.74 -10.50
C LEU A 55 -2.89 4.50 -10.67
N MET A 56 -3.28 3.76 -11.70
CA MET A 56 -4.69 3.44 -11.93
C MET A 56 -5.28 2.62 -10.78
N SER A 57 -4.51 1.71 -10.19
CA SER A 57 -4.98 0.89 -9.06
C SER A 57 -5.24 1.73 -7.82
N VAL A 58 -4.35 2.68 -7.50
CA VAL A 58 -4.54 3.56 -6.35
C VAL A 58 -5.67 4.57 -6.59
N LEU A 59 -5.82 5.10 -7.83
CA LEU A 59 -6.93 5.98 -8.19
C LEU A 59 -8.31 5.30 -8.01
N MET A 60 -8.42 4.00 -8.27
CA MET A 60 -9.67 3.25 -8.07
C MET A 60 -10.14 3.24 -6.61
N ILE A 61 -9.22 3.47 -5.66
CA ILE A 61 -9.49 3.33 -4.23
C ILE A 61 -9.35 4.62 -3.42
N ALA A 62 -8.73 5.66 -3.98
CA ALA A 62 -8.26 6.83 -3.22
C ALA A 62 -9.34 7.58 -2.44
N GLY A 63 -10.60 7.54 -2.90
CA GLY A 63 -11.75 8.16 -2.22
C GLY A 63 -12.56 7.21 -1.33
N ASN A 64 -12.12 5.96 -1.14
CA ASN A 64 -12.84 5.00 -0.33
C ASN A 64 -12.37 5.06 1.14
N PRO A 65 -13.27 5.24 2.11
CA PRO A 65 -12.90 5.35 3.52
C PRO A 65 -12.32 4.05 4.11
N ASP A 66 -12.62 2.91 3.50
CA ASP A 66 -12.15 1.58 3.91
C ASP A 66 -10.86 1.16 3.17
N ALA A 67 -10.23 2.09 2.44
CA ALA A 67 -8.97 1.85 1.75
C ALA A 67 -7.84 1.60 2.75
N VAL A 68 -7.04 0.55 2.51
CA VAL A 68 -5.86 0.24 3.31
C VAL A 68 -4.64 -0.02 2.43
N VAL A 69 -3.45 0.27 2.96
CA VAL A 69 -2.16 -0.15 2.41
C VAL A 69 -1.64 -1.36 3.18
N GLU A 70 -1.21 -2.39 2.46
CA GLU A 70 -0.49 -3.53 3.01
C GLU A 70 0.97 -3.52 2.53
N ALA A 71 1.91 -3.59 3.48
CA ALA A 71 3.34 -3.60 3.17
C ALA A 71 4.06 -4.69 3.95
N HIS A 72 5.04 -5.32 3.29
CA HIS A 72 5.95 -6.28 3.90
C HIS A 72 7.19 -5.55 4.38
N THR A 73 7.25 -5.20 5.65
CA THR A 73 8.39 -4.48 6.22
C THR A 73 8.68 -4.94 7.64
N ASN A 74 9.98 -5.12 7.94
CA ASN A 74 10.45 -5.40 9.29
C ASN A 74 10.63 -4.10 10.10
N ASP A 75 10.53 -2.93 9.46
CA ASP A 75 10.60 -1.61 10.09
C ASP A 75 9.29 -0.84 9.86
N ILE A 76 8.33 -1.11 10.76
CA ILE A 76 6.98 -0.55 10.71
C ILE A 76 7.01 0.97 10.94
N GLU A 77 7.86 1.44 11.84
CA GLU A 77 7.92 2.85 12.23
C GLU A 77 8.57 3.71 11.14
N ALA A 78 9.59 3.19 10.46
CA ALA A 78 10.13 3.85 9.27
C ALA A 78 9.09 3.96 8.16
N PHE A 79 8.28 2.91 7.93
CA PHE A 79 7.20 2.94 6.95
C PHE A 79 6.15 4.00 7.30
N LYS A 80 5.62 3.97 8.53
CA LYS A 80 4.65 4.96 9.00
C LYS A 80 5.19 6.39 8.87
N LYS A 81 6.43 6.63 9.29
CA LYS A 81 7.07 7.94 9.18
C LYS A 81 7.18 8.40 7.73
N LYS A 82 7.53 7.49 6.81
CA LYS A 82 7.70 7.78 5.38
C LYS A 82 6.36 8.08 4.69
N PHE A 83 5.28 7.41 5.08
CA PHE A 83 3.97 7.51 4.44
C PHE A 83 2.92 8.27 5.26
N LYS A 84 3.33 8.95 6.34
CA LYS A 84 2.44 9.58 7.33
C LYS A 84 1.35 10.48 6.72
N ASP A 85 1.66 11.17 5.62
CA ASP A 85 0.75 12.15 5.00
C ASP A 85 -0.35 11.47 4.17
N TYR A 86 -0.29 10.15 4.01
CA TYR A 86 -1.27 9.33 3.28
C TYR A 86 -2.04 8.36 4.20
N LEU A 87 -1.79 8.40 5.51
CA LEU A 87 -2.41 7.52 6.50
C LEU A 87 -3.48 8.26 7.29
N GLN A 88 -4.52 7.55 7.73
CA GLN A 88 -5.55 8.09 8.64
C GLN A 88 -5.06 8.17 10.10
#